data_AF-A0A2E1HXM1-F1
#
_entry.id   AF-A0A2E1HXM1-F1
#
_cell.length_a   1.000
_cell.length_b   1.000
_cell.length_c   1.000
_cell.angle_alpha   90.00
_cell.angle_beta   90.00
_cell.angle_gamma   90.00
#
_symmetry.space_group_name_H-M   'P 1'
#
loop_
_entity.id
_entity.type
_entity.pdbx_description
1 polymer ?
#
loop_
_entity_poly.entity_id
_entity_poly.type
_entity_poly.pdbx_seq_one_letter_code
_entity_poly.pdbx_strand_id
1 'polypeptide(L)'
;MVEILCPHCEGEIELDDDASGTYICPHCDSEFEWGFDDFHIPKSKSEKPWFIIAGILRIFYKIQGLMFWIAAIPVILFLVVIVFVCIFSD
;
A
#
# COMPACT_ATOMS: atom_id res chain seq x y z
N MET A 1 15.30 34.10 -20.38
CA MET A 1 14.49 34.31 -19.17
C MET A 1 13.04 34.34 -19.61
N VAL A 2 12.21 33.49 -19.02
CA VAL A 2 10.79 33.35 -19.32
C VAL A 2 9.99 33.73 -18.07
N GLU A 3 8.99 34.57 -18.28
CA GLU A 3 8.03 34.98 -17.27
C GLU A 3 6.95 33.90 -17.18
N ILE A 4 6.85 33.24 -16.03
CA ILE A 4 5.86 32.20 -15.78
C ILE A 4 5.00 32.57 -14.58
N LEU A 5 3.77 32.06 -14.52
CA LEU A 5 2.95 32.19 -13.33
C LEU A 5 3.19 31.02 -12.40
N CYS A 6 3.43 31.32 -11.12
CA CYS A 6 3.49 30.30 -10.08
C CYS A 6 2.13 29.58 -9.96
N PRO A 7 2.08 28.24 -10.00
CA PRO A 7 0.82 27.49 -9.92
C PRO A 7 0.14 27.55 -8.55
N HIS A 8 0.82 28.08 -7.52
CA HIS A 8 0.30 28.15 -6.15
C HIS A 8 -0.28 29.52 -5.79
N CYS A 9 0.34 30.60 -6.25
CA CYS A 9 -0.06 31.96 -5.90
C CYS A 9 -0.38 32.84 -7.09
N GLU A 10 -0.34 32.30 -8.32
CA GLU A 10 -0.54 33.03 -9.58
C GLU A 10 0.38 34.27 -9.70
N GLY A 11 1.46 34.30 -8.93
CA GLY A 11 2.46 35.35 -8.96
C GLY A 11 3.40 35.14 -10.14
N GLU A 12 3.68 36.21 -10.86
CA GLU A 12 4.66 36.21 -11.95
C GLU A 12 6.07 36.05 -11.38
N ILE A 13 6.82 35.12 -11.95
CA ILE A 13 8.19 34.79 -11.57
C ILE A 13 9.04 34.62 -12.83
N GLU A 14 10.27 35.11 -12.77
CA GLU A 14 11.25 35.00 -13.85
C GLU A 14 12.11 33.76 -13.63
N LEU A 15 12.11 32.84 -14.61
CA LEU A 15 13.04 31.70 -14.64
C LEU A 15 13.91 31.73 -15.90
N ASP A 16 15.05 31.05 -15.84
CA ASP A 16 15.86 30.84 -17.04
C ASP A 16 15.16 29.91 -18.04
N ASP A 17 15.36 30.13 -19.33
CA ASP A 17 14.67 29.37 -20.40
C ASP A 17 15.06 27.88 -20.38
N ASP A 18 16.26 27.58 -19.89
CA ASP A 18 16.81 26.23 -19.73
C ASP A 18 16.65 25.69 -18.29
N ALA A 19 15.95 26.43 -17.42
CA ALA A 19 15.69 26.01 -16.06
C ALA A 19 14.77 24.78 -16.06
N SER A 20 15.26 23.66 -15.52
CA SER A 20 14.46 22.45 -15.31
C SER A 20 14.67 21.91 -13.90
N GLY A 21 13.66 21.22 -13.36
CA GLY A 21 13.68 20.68 -12.01
C GLY A 21 12.76 21.44 -11.05
N THR A 22 13.13 21.49 -9.78
CA THR A 22 12.25 21.95 -8.71
C THR A 22 12.70 23.29 -8.15
N TYR A 23 11.79 24.25 -8.10
CA TYR A 23 12.04 25.64 -7.74
C TYR A 23 11.12 26.08 -6.61
N ILE A 24 11.59 27.04 -5.81
CA ILE A 24 10.82 27.64 -4.72
C ILE A 24 10.34 29.01 -5.19
N CYS A 25 9.03 29.25 -5.09
CA CYS A 25 8.45 30.54 -5.44
C CYS A 25 8.84 31.60 -4.39
N PRO A 26 9.43 32.75 -4.76
CA PRO A 26 9.81 33.80 -3.82
C PRO A 26 8.62 34.56 -3.20
N HIS A 27 7.40 34.38 -3.74
CA HIS A 27 6.20 35.07 -3.25
C HIS A 27 5.45 34.28 -2.17
N CYS A 28 5.52 32.96 -2.21
CA CYS A 28 4.72 32.08 -1.34
C CYS A 28 5.52 30.93 -0.71
N ASP A 29 6.84 30.88 -0.94
CA ASP A 29 7.76 29.85 -0.45
C ASP A 29 7.36 28.40 -0.78
N SER A 30 6.45 28.21 -1.75
CA SER A 30 6.02 26.89 -2.18
C SER A 30 6.93 26.34 -3.27
N GLU A 31 7.18 25.03 -3.20
CA GLU A 31 7.97 24.28 -4.16
C GLU A 31 7.11 23.88 -5.38
N PHE A 32 7.61 24.06 -6.61
CA PHE A 32 6.95 23.67 -7.85
C PHE A 32 7.94 23.12 -8.88
N GLU A 33 7.47 22.28 -9.80
CA GLU A 33 8.27 21.68 -10.87
C GLU A 33 8.16 22.50 -12.17
N TRP A 34 9.29 22.74 -12.84
CA TRP A 34 9.39 23.47 -14.11
C TRP A 34 10.35 22.75 -15.08
N GLY A 35 10.17 22.95 -16.39
CA GLY A 35 11.11 22.46 -17.41
C GLY A 35 11.18 20.96 -17.60
N PHE A 36 10.15 20.20 -17.21
CA PHE A 36 10.02 18.81 -17.64
C PHE A 36 9.31 18.79 -18.98
N ASP A 37 10.09 18.70 -20.06
CA ASP A 37 9.56 18.30 -21.37
C ASP A 37 8.80 16.99 -21.17
N ASP A 38 7.58 16.91 -21.69
CA ASP A 38 6.75 15.72 -21.74
C ASP A 38 7.39 14.65 -22.65
N PHE A 39 8.61 14.22 -22.35
CA PHE A 39 9.02 12.89 -22.73
C PHE A 39 8.08 11.98 -21.95
N HIS A 40 7.13 11.38 -22.66
CA HIS A 40 6.19 10.39 -22.16
C HIS A 40 6.94 9.18 -21.56
N ILE A 41 7.62 9.37 -20.44
CA ILE A 41 7.87 8.32 -19.49
C ILE A 41 6.53 8.18 -18.78
N PRO A 42 5.78 7.08 -19.00
CA PRO A 42 4.55 6.87 -18.25
C PRO A 42 4.93 6.97 -16.77
N LYS A 43 4.45 8.03 -16.08
CA LYS A 43 4.50 8.09 -14.63
C LYS A 43 3.71 6.85 -14.19
N SER A 44 4.43 5.78 -13.85
CA SER A 44 3.83 4.62 -13.21
C SER A 44 3.30 5.18 -11.90
N LYS A 45 2.01 5.50 -11.91
CA LYS A 45 1.25 5.83 -10.72
C LYS A 45 1.59 4.68 -9.78
N SER A 46 2.26 4.98 -8.67
CA SER A 46 2.54 3.97 -7.66
C SER A 46 1.18 3.60 -7.06
N GLU A 47 0.52 2.65 -7.71
CA GLU A 47 -0.76 2.10 -7.33
C GLU A 47 -0.48 1.29 -6.08
N LYS A 48 -0.70 1.96 -4.95
CA LYS A 48 -0.42 1.53 -3.58
C LYS A 48 -0.43 -0.02 -3.44
N PRO A 49 0.68 -0.66 -3.02
CA PRO A 49 0.80 -2.13 -2.90
C PRO A 49 -0.11 -2.74 -1.80
N TRP A 50 -0.85 -1.93 -1.05
CA TRP A 50 -1.77 -2.39 0.01
C TRP A 50 -2.85 -3.36 -0.49
N PHE A 51 -3.30 -3.26 -1.75
CA PHE A 51 -4.28 -4.19 -2.31
C PHE A 51 -3.74 -5.63 -2.38
N ILE A 52 -2.45 -5.81 -2.69
CA ILE A 52 -1.80 -7.13 -2.73
C ILE A 52 -1.64 -7.67 -1.31
N ILE A 53 -1.23 -6.84 -0.35
CA ILE A 53 -1.06 -7.21 1.06
C ILE A 53 -2.40 -7.63 1.68
N ALA A 54 -3.48 -6.90 1.39
CA ALA A 54 -4.82 -7.21 1.88
C ALA A 54 -5.35 -8.54 1.29
N GLY A 55 -5.12 -8.79 0.01
CA GLY A 55 -5.47 -10.06 -0.65
C GLY A 55 -4.75 -11.24 -0.03
N ILE A 56 -3.44 -11.11 0.17
CA ILE A 56 -2.59 -12.15 0.76
C ILE A 56 -3.02 -12.43 2.21
N LEU A 57 -3.16 -11.42 3.06
CA LEU A 57 -3.56 -11.58 4.46
C LEU A 57 -4.93 -12.28 4.61
N ARG A 58 -5.88 -11.95 3.72
CA ARG A 58 -7.22 -12.57 3.70
C ARG A 58 -7.17 -14.07 3.38
N ILE A 59 -6.28 -14.47 2.46
CA ILE A 59 -6.06 -15.86 2.09
C ILE A 59 -5.36 -16.61 3.24
N PHE A 60 -4.32 -16.01 3.84
CA PHE A 60 -3.60 -16.58 4.98
C PHE A 60 -4.53 -16.84 6.18
N TYR A 61 -5.39 -15.89 6.54
CA TYR A 61 -6.32 -16.05 7.66
C TYR A 61 -7.33 -17.19 7.45
N LYS A 62 -7.80 -17.39 6.21
CA LYS A 62 -8.67 -18.53 5.86
C LYS A 62 -7.92 -19.88 5.94
N ILE A 63 -6.66 -19.94 5.52
CA ILE A 63 -5.86 -21.16 5.55
C ILE A 63 -5.49 -21.55 7.00
N GLN A 64 -5.16 -20.57 7.85
CA GLN A 64 -4.86 -20.81 9.26
C GLN A 64 -6.06 -21.44 10.00
N GLY A 65 -7.29 -20.95 9.76
CA GLY A 65 -8.49 -21.53 10.37
C GLY A 65 -8.77 -22.97 9.93
N LEU A 66 -8.54 -23.28 8.65
CA LEU A 66 -8.74 -24.62 8.10
C LEU A 66 -7.73 -25.63 8.69
N MET A 67 -6.46 -25.22 8.83
CA MET A 67 -5.40 -26.08 9.34
C MET A 67 -5.59 -26.41 10.84
N PHE A 68 -5.99 -25.43 11.64
CA PHE A 68 -6.29 -25.65 13.06
C PHE A 68 -7.45 -26.62 13.29
N TRP A 69 -8.51 -26.50 12.49
CA TRP A 69 -9.67 -27.40 12.57
C TRP A 69 -9.28 -28.85 12.24
N ILE A 70 -8.50 -29.06 11.18
CA ILE A 70 -8.05 -30.41 10.78
C ILE A 70 -7.23 -31.09 11.88
N ALA A 71 -6.36 -30.35 12.58
CA ALA A 71 -5.57 -30.89 13.68
C ALA A 71 -6.36 -31.08 14.98
N ALA A 72 -7.32 -30.20 15.28
CA ALA A 72 -8.11 -30.27 16.51
C ALA A 72 -9.15 -31.40 16.48
N ILE A 73 -9.78 -31.66 15.34
CA ILE A 73 -10.82 -32.71 15.18
C ILE A 73 -10.35 -34.10 15.65
N PRO A 74 -9.22 -34.66 15.20
CA PRO A 74 -8.80 -36.00 15.61
C PRO A 74 -8.44 -36.08 17.09
N VAL A 75 -7.86 -35.00 17.66
CA VAL A 75 -7.53 -34.93 19.09
C VAL A 75 -8.81 -34.94 19.92
N ILE A 76 -9.80 -34.14 19.54
CA ILE A 76 -11.10 -34.08 20.22
C ILE A 76 -11.80 -35.44 20.14
N LEU A 77 -11.82 -36.07 18.96
CA LEU A 77 -12.43 -37.39 18.77
C LEU A 77 -11.75 -38.44 19.66
N PHE A 78 -10.42 -38.46 19.71
CA PHE A 78 -9.66 -39.37 20.54
C PHE A 78 -9.97 -39.20 22.04
N LEU A 79 -10.05 -37.95 22.53
CA LEU A 79 -10.43 -37.68 23.92
C LEU A 79 -11.86 -38.15 24.22
N VAL A 80 -12.81 -37.94 23.31
CA VAL A 80 -14.20 -38.43 23.49
C VAL A 80 -14.24 -39.95 23.58
N VAL A 81 -13.47 -40.66 22.74
CA VAL A 81 -13.38 -42.13 22.79
C VAL A 81 -12.79 -42.60 24.11
N ILE A 82 -11.72 -41.96 24.60
CA ILE A 82 -11.15 -42.27 25.92
C ILE A 82 -12.18 -42.12 27.02
N VAL A 83 -12.86 -40.97 27.07
CA VAL A 83 -13.88 -40.69 28.10
C VAL A 83 -15.01 -41.71 28.03
N PHE A 84 -15.47 -42.06 26.83
CA PHE A 84 -16.50 -43.09 26.65
C PHE A 84 -16.05 -44.46 27.17
N VAL A 85 -14.83 -44.90 26.83
CA VAL A 85 -14.29 -46.17 27.32
C VAL A 85 -14.14 -46.17 28.84
N CYS A 86 -13.72 -45.05 29.44
CA CYS A 86 -13.64 -44.92 30.89
C CYS A 86 -15.01 -45.03 31.55
N ILE A 87 -16.04 -44.35 31.02
CA ILE A 87 -17.40 -44.38 31.59
C ILE A 87 -18.05 -45.76 31.48
N PHE A 88 -17.80 -46.49 30.38
CA PHE A 88 -18.41 -47.80 30.15
C PHE A 88 -17.61 -48.98 30.74
N SER A 89 -16.38 -48.74 31.19
CA SER A 89 -15.57 -49.77 31.88
C SER A 89 -15.74 -49.77 33.40
N ASP A 90 -16.42 -48.77 33.97
CA ASP A 90 -16.93 -48.75 35.35
C ASP A 90 -18.33 -49.37 35.42
#